data_AF-A0A1M7LYT5-F1
#
_entry.id   AF-A0A1M7LYT5-F1
#
_cell.length_a   1.000
_cell.length_b   1.000
_cell.length_c   1.000
_cell.angle_alpha   90.00
_cell.angle_beta   90.00
_cell.angle_gamma   90.00
#
_symmetry.space_group_name_H-M   'P 1'
#
loop_
_entity.id
_entity.type
_entity.pdbx_description
1 polymer ?
#
loop_
_entity_poly.entity_id
_entity_poly.type
_entity_poly.pdbx_seq_one_letter_code
_entity_poly.pdbx_strand_id
1 'polypeptide(L)'
;MKNNKGTLSVLVILTGLFLSCGNNNLQPKVLNIVHYRLMVSDPNNPITVVTLLHAYPMKKLNSSNLTAVNLYVCKGGNGRDSMFVFDVNRPPGKQYFDDEGPGFIINKSTIKDIKSQSIIINVPSNFRIPSNIEYVFARIDRTAD
;
A
#
# COMPACT_ATOMS: atom_id res chain seq x y z
N MET A 1 -42.51 -47.80 35.21
CA MET A 1 -42.73 -47.39 33.80
C MET A 1 -42.87 -45.88 33.74
N LYS A 2 -42.29 -45.26 32.71
CA LYS A 2 -42.22 -43.81 32.38
C LYS A 2 -41.19 -43.01 33.17
N ASN A 3 -40.42 -42.10 32.60
CA ASN A 3 -39.73 -41.96 31.31
C ASN A 3 -38.78 -40.76 31.52
N ASN A 4 -37.59 -40.85 30.94
CA ASN A 4 -36.57 -39.80 30.84
C ASN A 4 -37.13 -38.39 30.61
N LYS A 5 -36.54 -37.39 31.29
CA LYS A 5 -36.14 -36.11 30.69
C LYS A 5 -34.87 -35.60 31.38
N GLY A 6 -33.72 -36.11 30.94
CA GLY A 6 -32.43 -35.48 31.22
C GLY A 6 -32.30 -34.21 30.39
N THR A 7 -32.38 -33.05 31.04
CA THR A 7 -32.10 -31.76 30.43
C THR A 7 -30.58 -31.61 30.30
N LEU A 8 -30.09 -31.81 29.08
CA LEU A 8 -28.71 -31.56 28.69
C LEU A 8 -28.52 -30.05 28.55
N SER A 9 -27.98 -29.40 29.59
CA SER A 9 -27.60 -27.98 29.52
C SER A 9 -26.35 -27.85 28.65
N VAL A 10 -26.57 -27.43 27.39
CA VAL A 10 -25.50 -27.05 26.45
C VAL A 10 -24.88 -25.75 26.94
N LEU A 11 -23.72 -25.84 27.60
CA LEU A 11 -22.88 -24.70 27.92
C LEU A 11 -22.21 -24.24 26.62
N VAL A 12 -22.82 -23.25 25.96
CA VAL A 12 -22.24 -22.56 24.81
C VAL A 12 -21.00 -21.83 25.31
N ILE A 13 -19.84 -22.35 24.93
CA ILE A 13 -18.55 -21.68 25.08
C ILE A 13 -18.63 -20.42 24.20
N LEU A 14 -18.95 -19.28 24.81
CA LEU A 14 -18.69 -17.99 24.19
C LEU A 14 -17.16 -17.88 24.09
N THR A 15 -16.64 -18.30 22.94
CA THR A 15 -15.35 -17.86 22.44
C THR A 15 -15.38 -16.34 22.44
N GLY A 16 -14.82 -15.75 23.51
CA GLY A 16 -14.41 -14.37 23.50
C GLY A 16 -13.49 -14.22 22.30
N LEU A 17 -14.04 -13.65 21.23
CA LEU A 17 -13.28 -13.08 20.13
C LEU A 17 -12.24 -12.20 20.80
N PHE A 18 -10.99 -12.66 20.80
CA PHE A 18 -9.85 -11.80 20.97
C PHE A 18 -10.00 -10.73 19.89
N LEU A 19 -10.61 -9.60 20.25
CA LEU A 19 -10.34 -8.32 19.62
C LEU A 19 -8.88 -8.02 19.97
N SER A 20 -7.98 -8.74 19.31
CA SER A 20 -6.65 -8.25 19.07
C SER A 20 -6.87 -7.02 18.21
N CYS A 21 -6.97 -5.86 18.87
CA CYS A 21 -6.69 -4.58 18.26
C CYS A 21 -5.33 -4.77 17.59
N GLY A 22 -5.36 -5.04 16.29
CA GLY A 22 -4.17 -5.23 15.51
C GLY A 22 -3.38 -3.94 15.62
N ASN A 23 -2.31 -3.95 16.42
CA ASN A 23 -1.21 -3.06 16.17
C ASN A 23 -0.86 -3.29 14.70
N ASN A 24 -1.15 -2.31 13.85
CA ASN A 24 -0.78 -2.31 12.45
C ASN A 24 0.75 -2.20 12.37
N ASN A 25 1.42 -3.26 12.81
CA ASN A 25 2.86 -3.40 12.87
C ASN A 25 3.33 -3.51 11.42
N LEU A 26 3.59 -2.35 10.82
CA LEU A 26 4.30 -2.28 9.57
C LEU A 26 5.71 -2.85 9.79
N GLN A 27 6.12 -3.73 8.89
CA GLN A 27 7.43 -4.36 8.90
C GLN A 27 8.19 -4.05 7.61
N PRO A 28 9.52 -3.94 7.68
CA PRO A 28 10.34 -3.74 6.50
C PRO A 28 10.26 -4.96 5.57
N LYS A 29 10.04 -4.71 4.28
CA LYS A 29 10.03 -5.72 3.23
C LYS A 29 10.92 -5.27 2.08
N VAL A 30 11.88 -6.11 1.72
CA VAL A 30 12.78 -5.88 0.59
C VAL A 30 12.07 -6.28 -0.70
N LEU A 31 12.08 -5.41 -1.69
CA LEU A 31 11.53 -5.67 -3.01
C LEU A 31 12.60 -5.53 -4.09
N ASN A 32 12.64 -6.50 -5.00
CA ASN A 32 13.39 -6.41 -6.24
C ASN A 32 12.45 -5.92 -7.34
N ILE A 33 12.57 -4.63 -7.69
CA ILE A 33 11.64 -3.97 -8.61
C ILE A 33 11.80 -4.39 -10.08
N VAL A 34 12.94 -4.99 -10.42
CA VAL A 34 13.31 -5.41 -11.78
C VAL A 34 12.31 -6.39 -12.42
N HIS A 35 11.43 -7.00 -11.62
CA HIS A 35 10.42 -7.93 -12.09
C HIS A 35 9.04 -7.29 -12.34
N TYR A 36 8.86 -6.00 -12.06
CA TYR A 36 7.58 -5.33 -12.27
C TYR A 36 7.56 -4.58 -13.60
N ARG A 37 6.36 -4.28 -14.09
CA ARG A 37 6.18 -3.53 -15.32
C ARG A 37 6.27 -2.03 -15.01
N LEU A 38 7.21 -1.33 -15.64
CA LEU A 38 7.25 0.13 -15.56
C LEU A 38 5.98 0.70 -16.20
N MET A 39 5.31 1.61 -15.50
CA MET A 39 4.14 2.32 -16.01
C MET A 39 4.52 3.06 -17.30
N VAL A 40 3.78 2.81 -18.38
CA VAL A 40 3.95 3.54 -19.63
C VAL A 40 3.19 4.86 -19.51
N SER A 41 3.92 5.96 -19.54
CA SER A 41 3.33 7.28 -19.40
C SER A 41 3.01 7.88 -20.79
N ASP A 42 1.79 8.38 -21.00
CA ASP A 42 1.44 9.13 -22.22
C ASP A 42 2.35 10.36 -22.35
N PRO A 43 3.18 10.48 -23.41
CA PRO A 43 4.11 11.59 -23.55
C PRO A 43 3.41 12.96 -23.68
N ASN A 44 2.12 12.99 -24.04
CA ASN A 44 1.39 14.24 -24.29
C ASN A 44 0.71 14.82 -23.04
N ASN A 45 0.64 14.05 -21.95
CA ASN A 45 -0.01 14.50 -20.72
C ASN A 45 1.03 14.62 -19.59
N PRO A 46 1.29 15.82 -19.03
CA PRO A 46 2.34 15.99 -18.01
C PRO A 46 2.00 15.35 -16.66
N ILE A 47 0.75 14.96 -16.44
CA ILE A 47 0.27 14.38 -15.19
C ILE A 47 -0.51 13.09 -15.43
N THR A 48 -0.64 12.27 -14.38
CA THR A 48 -1.60 11.16 -14.36
C THR A 48 -2.48 11.32 -13.13
N VAL A 49 -3.79 11.46 -13.33
CA VAL A 49 -4.76 11.51 -12.22
C VAL A 49 -4.98 10.10 -11.70
N VAL A 50 -4.89 9.94 -10.39
CA VAL A 50 -5.07 8.68 -9.67
C VAL A 50 -5.94 8.88 -8.44
N THR A 51 -6.55 7.79 -7.98
CA THR A 51 -7.16 7.68 -6.67
C THR A 51 -6.16 7.01 -5.74
N LEU A 52 -5.87 7.63 -4.59
CA LEU A 52 -5.03 7.00 -3.57
C LEU A 52 -5.87 5.98 -2.79
N LEU A 53 -5.42 4.73 -2.76
CA LEU A 53 -6.06 3.67 -1.99
C LEU A 53 -5.39 3.52 -0.62
N HIS A 54 -4.06 3.43 -0.60
CA HIS A 54 -3.30 3.29 0.65
C HIS A 54 -1.94 3.99 0.56
N ALA A 55 -1.48 4.52 1.69
CA ALA A 55 -0.14 5.08 1.85
C ALA A 55 0.64 4.33 2.94
N TYR A 56 1.85 3.91 2.61
CA TYR A 56 2.77 3.24 3.51
C TYR A 56 4.06 4.06 3.60
N PRO A 57 4.23 4.86 4.67
CA PRO A 57 5.38 5.73 4.82
C PRO A 57 6.64 4.89 5.07
N MET A 58 7.75 5.33 4.48
CA MET A 58 9.04 4.77 4.86
C MET A 58 9.32 5.07 6.33
N LYS A 59 9.88 4.09 7.04
CA LYS A 59 10.49 4.31 8.35
C LYS A 59 11.99 4.50 8.14
N LYS A 60 12.57 5.54 8.75
CA LYS A 60 14.03 5.77 8.67
C LYS A 60 14.75 4.52 9.16
N LEU A 61 15.48 3.85 8.27
CA LEU A 61 16.33 2.71 8.60
C LEU A 61 17.74 3.23 8.87
N ASN A 62 18.32 2.82 9.98
CA ASN A 62 19.62 3.34 10.43
C ASN A 62 20.83 2.58 9.85
N SER A 63 20.66 1.55 9.00
CA SER A 63 21.81 0.67 8.68
C SER A 63 21.77 -0.13 7.37
N SER A 64 21.02 0.25 6.34
CA SER A 64 20.96 -0.54 5.09
C SER A 64 21.48 0.23 3.88
N ASN A 65 22.32 -0.43 3.06
CA ASN A 65 22.70 0.00 1.69
C ASN A 65 21.51 0.01 0.71
N LEU A 66 20.29 -0.14 1.22
CA LEU A 66 19.06 -0.25 0.46
C LEU A 66 18.27 1.06 0.58
N THR A 67 17.67 1.48 -0.53
CA THR A 67 16.86 2.70 -0.58
C THR A 67 15.50 2.43 0.06
N ALA A 68 15.25 3.04 1.21
CA ALA A 68 13.92 3.05 1.81
C ALA A 68 13.02 4.01 1.03
N VAL A 69 11.80 3.58 0.71
CA VAL A 69 10.85 4.38 -0.08
C VAL A 69 9.47 4.35 0.52
N ASN A 70 8.71 5.42 0.33
CA ASN A 70 7.27 5.39 0.56
C ASN A 70 6.61 4.58 -0.54
N LEU A 71 5.57 3.86 -0.18
CA LEU A 71 4.71 3.16 -1.14
C LEU A 71 3.31 3.78 -1.11
N TYR A 72 2.83 4.17 -2.27
CA TYR A 72 1.44 4.55 -2.48
C TYR A 72 0.78 3.54 -3.41
N VAL A 73 -0.30 2.92 -2.94
CA VAL A 73 -1.14 2.05 -3.75
C VAL A 73 -2.22 2.93 -4.36
N CYS A 74 -2.19 3.03 -5.69
CA CYS A 74 -3.06 3.93 -6.43
C CYS A 74 -3.93 3.15 -7.41
N LYS A 75 -5.04 3.76 -7.81
CA LYS A 75 -5.92 3.29 -8.88
C LYS A 75 -5.93 4.33 -10.00
N GLY A 76 -5.71 3.91 -11.24
CA GLY A 76 -5.79 4.82 -12.39
C GLY A 76 -7.19 5.44 -12.55
N GLY A 77 -7.27 6.63 -13.14
CA GLY A 77 -8.54 7.34 -13.36
C GLY A 77 -9.56 6.57 -14.22
N ASN A 78 -9.12 5.59 -15.01
CA ASN A 78 -9.99 4.67 -15.76
C ASN A 78 -10.62 3.58 -14.87
N GLY A 79 -10.26 3.50 -13.59
CA GLY A 79 -10.86 2.64 -12.60
C GLY A 79 -10.53 1.15 -12.73
N ARG A 80 -9.55 0.74 -13.54
CA ARG A 80 -9.25 -0.68 -13.78
C ARG A 80 -7.91 -1.17 -13.23
N ASP A 81 -6.86 -0.37 -13.36
CA ASP A 81 -5.52 -0.84 -13.01
C ASP A 81 -5.03 -0.23 -11.70
N SER A 82 -4.68 -1.08 -10.75
CA SER A 82 -3.89 -0.69 -9.58
C SER A 82 -2.45 -0.50 -9.99
N MET A 83 -1.79 0.52 -9.43
CA MET A 83 -0.38 0.80 -9.67
C MET A 83 0.31 1.16 -8.36
N PHE A 84 1.60 0.90 -8.29
CA PHE A 84 2.45 1.26 -7.16
C PHE A 84 3.31 2.47 -7.49
N VAL A 85 3.22 3.50 -6.66
CA VAL A 85 4.06 4.69 -6.76
C VAL A 85 5.07 4.65 -5.62
N PHE A 86 6.36 4.73 -5.96
CA PHE A 86 7.44 4.76 -5.01
C PHE A 86 8.06 6.17 -4.95
N ASP A 87 8.07 6.78 -3.76
CA ASP A 87 8.70 8.08 -3.53
C ASP A 87 9.89 7.96 -2.56
N VAL A 88 11.06 8.36 -3.04
CA VAL A 88 12.35 8.30 -2.33
C VAL A 88 12.66 9.57 -1.52
N ASN A 89 11.95 10.68 -1.76
CA ASN A 89 12.43 12.02 -1.39
C ASN A 89 11.66 12.67 -0.23
N ARG A 90 10.41 12.28 0.06
CA ARG A 90 9.60 12.96 1.08
C ARG A 90 8.73 12.00 1.88
N PRO A 91 8.71 12.06 3.22
CA PRO A 91 7.67 11.39 3.98
C PRO A 91 6.30 12.01 3.58
N PRO A 92 5.26 11.21 3.34
CA PRO A 92 3.93 11.72 3.03
C PRO A 92 3.47 12.73 4.10
N GLY A 93 2.87 13.83 3.66
CA GLY A 93 2.14 14.73 4.56
C GLY A 93 0.95 14.04 5.23
N LYS A 94 0.39 14.62 6.29
CA LYS A 94 -0.79 14.05 6.97
C LYS A 94 -1.97 13.81 6.01
N GLN A 95 -2.08 14.64 4.98
CA GLN A 95 -3.12 14.56 3.94
C GLN A 95 -3.19 13.24 3.16
N TYR A 96 -2.15 12.39 3.20
CA TYR A 96 -2.16 11.08 2.52
C TYR A 96 -2.69 9.95 3.42
N PHE A 97 -2.97 10.25 4.69
CA PHE A 97 -3.41 9.30 5.72
C PHE A 97 -4.84 9.54 6.18
N ASP A 98 -5.31 10.78 6.07
CA ASP A 98 -6.62 11.20 6.56
C ASP A 98 -7.68 11.29 5.44
N ASP A 99 -7.28 11.10 4.18
CA ASP A 99 -8.13 11.32 3.00
C ASP A 99 -7.84 10.29 1.89
N GLU A 100 -8.56 9.16 1.93
CA GLU A 100 -8.61 8.20 0.81
C GLU A 100 -9.64 8.71 -0.20
N GLY A 101 -9.24 8.92 -1.47
CA GLY A 101 -10.14 9.53 -2.44
C GLY A 101 -9.51 9.96 -3.76
N PRO A 102 -10.33 10.46 -4.70
CA PRO A 102 -9.84 11.06 -5.93
C PRO A 102 -9.07 12.36 -5.64
N GLY A 103 -8.34 12.88 -6.63
CA GLY A 103 -7.62 14.14 -6.49
C GLY A 103 -6.15 13.99 -6.12
N PHE A 104 -5.51 12.92 -6.56
CA PHE A 104 -4.05 12.81 -6.56
C PHE A 104 -3.51 12.78 -7.99
N ILE A 105 -2.31 13.33 -8.19
CA ILE A 105 -1.61 13.32 -9.46
C ILE A 105 -0.21 12.74 -9.29
N ILE A 106 0.18 11.92 -10.27
CA ILE A 106 1.57 11.54 -10.48
C ILE A 106 2.15 12.56 -11.45
N ASN A 107 3.12 13.34 -10.98
CA ASN A 107 3.79 14.33 -11.81
C ASN A 107 4.89 13.64 -12.65
N LYS A 108 4.72 13.58 -13.97
CA LYS A 108 5.64 12.83 -14.84
C LYS A 108 7.04 13.42 -14.91
N SER A 109 7.19 14.73 -14.66
CA SER A 109 8.51 15.38 -14.58
C SER A 109 9.36 14.87 -13.41
N THR A 110 8.73 14.21 -12.43
CA THR A 110 9.40 13.64 -11.25
C THR A 110 9.71 12.15 -11.41
N ILE A 111 9.34 11.54 -12.54
CA ILE A 111 9.61 10.13 -12.80
C ILE A 111 11.11 9.91 -12.83
N LYS A 112 11.58 8.97 -12.02
CA LYS A 112 12.97 8.54 -11.98
C LYS A 112 13.10 7.20 -12.67
N ASP A 113 14.03 7.12 -13.61
CA ASP A 113 14.43 5.85 -14.20
C ASP A 113 15.38 5.12 -13.24
N ILE A 114 14.84 4.15 -12.51
CA ILE A 114 15.60 3.34 -11.55
C ILE A 114 15.68 1.91 -12.08
N LYS A 115 16.73 1.62 -12.84
CA LYS A 115 16.88 0.35 -13.56
C LYS A 115 17.28 -0.84 -12.70
N SER A 116 17.85 -0.64 -11.51
CA SER A 116 18.49 -1.73 -10.76
C SER A 116 18.55 -1.51 -9.23
N GLN A 117 17.42 -1.32 -8.55
CA GLN A 117 17.43 -1.15 -7.09
C GLN A 117 16.56 -2.17 -6.36
N SER A 118 17.18 -2.84 -5.38
CA SER A 118 16.44 -3.41 -4.26
C SER A 118 16.02 -2.27 -3.34
N ILE A 119 14.72 -2.12 -3.13
CA ILE A 119 14.15 -1.08 -2.24
C ILE A 119 13.62 -1.72 -0.96
N ILE A 120 13.48 -0.93 0.09
CA ILE A 120 12.76 -1.33 1.30
C ILE A 120 11.49 -0.50 1.43
N ILE A 121 10.36 -1.19 1.59
CA ILE A 121 9.07 -0.59 1.95
C ILE A 121 8.67 -1.05 3.35
N ASN A 122 7.80 -0.31 4.02
CA ASN A 122 7.32 -0.64 5.36
C ASN A 122 5.81 -0.91 5.32
N VAL A 123 5.41 -2.18 5.32
CA VAL A 123 4.04 -2.64 5.01
C VAL A 123 3.54 -3.68 6.00
N PRO A 124 2.22 -3.96 6.06
CA PRO A 124 1.68 -5.04 6.87
C PRO A 124 2.33 -6.39 6.55
N SER A 125 2.39 -7.30 7.52
CA SER A 125 3.07 -8.58 7.35
C SER A 125 2.46 -9.48 6.29
N ASN A 126 1.15 -9.35 6.08
CA ASN A 126 0.38 -10.05 5.05
C ASN A 126 0.39 -9.34 3.69
N PHE A 127 1.06 -8.20 3.52
CA PHE A 127 1.09 -7.46 2.27
C PHE A 127 1.74 -8.28 1.15
N ARG A 128 0.99 -8.48 0.05
CA ARG A 128 1.43 -9.20 -1.14
C ARG A 128 1.40 -8.28 -2.35
N ILE A 129 2.39 -8.44 -3.22
CA ILE A 129 2.50 -7.69 -4.46
C ILE A 129 2.05 -8.58 -5.60
N PRO A 130 1.04 -8.17 -6.39
CA PRO A 130 0.66 -8.88 -7.61
C PRO A 130 1.81 -8.85 -8.62
N SER A 131 2.04 -9.96 -9.32
CA SER A 131 3.13 -10.07 -10.31
C SER A 131 2.92 -9.22 -11.56
N ASN A 132 1.69 -8.77 -11.82
CA ASN A 132 1.28 -8.01 -12.99
C ASN A 132 1.05 -6.52 -12.70
N ILE A 133 1.44 -6.03 -11.52
CA ILE A 133 1.21 -4.64 -11.16
C ILE A 133 2.21 -3.72 -11.86
N GLU A 134 1.71 -2.58 -12.33
CA GLU A 134 2.57 -1.52 -12.85
C GLU A 134 3.17 -0.71 -11.69
N TYR A 135 4.38 -0.21 -11.88
CA TYR A 135 5.02 0.68 -10.91
C TYR A 135 5.65 1.91 -11.56
N VAL A 136 5.85 2.94 -10.74
CA VAL A 136 6.63 4.12 -11.12
C VAL A 136 7.35 4.69 -9.90
N PHE A 137 8.58 5.15 -10.09
CA PHE A 137 9.26 5.98 -9.10
C PHE A 137 8.95 7.43 -9.40
N ALA A 138 8.05 8.03 -8.63
CA ALA A 138 7.60 9.39 -8.87
C ALA A 138 7.07 10.03 -7.59
N ARG A 139 6.90 11.34 -7.65
CA ARG A 139 6.15 12.08 -6.63
C ARG A 139 4.67 11.99 -6.93
N ILE A 140 3.89 11.78 -5.87
CA ILE A 140 2.44 11.91 -5.87
C ILE A 140 2.06 13.19 -5.12
N ASP A 141 1.26 14.04 -5.74
CA ASP A 141 0.78 15.30 -5.17
C ASP A 141 -0.74 15.30 -5.12
N ARG A 142 -1.33 15.98 -4.14
CA ARG A 142 -2.77 16.26 -4.16
C ARG A 142 -3.04 17.30 -5.25
N THR A 143 -4.10 17.13 -6.04
CA THR A 143 -4.58 18.21 -6.91
C THR A 143 -4.89 19.40 -6.02
N ALA A 144 -4.31 20.57 -6.35
CA ALA A 144 -4.76 21.79 -5.72
C ALA A 144 -6.25 21.94 -6.05
N ASP A 145 -7.09 22.06 -5.02
CA ASP A 145 -8.47 22.47 -5.18
C ASP A 145 -8.53 23.87 -5.82
#